data_AF-A0A7S1YBT7-F1
#
_entry.id   AF-A0A7S1YBT7-F1
#
_cell.length_a   1.000
_cell.length_b   1.000
_cell.length_c   1.000
_cell.angle_alpha   90.00
_cell.angle_beta   90.00
_cell.angle_gamma   90.00
#
_symmetry.space_group_name_H-M   'P 1'
#
loop_
_entity.id
_entity.type
_entity.pdbx_description
1 polymer ?
#
loop_
_entity_poly.entity_id
_entity_poly.type
_entity_poly.pdbx_seq_one_letter_code
_entity_poly.pdbx_strand_id
1 'polypeptide(L)'
;TKLATDMASMFSLPAVECQVTFFSHFMSQPWLERWSECAAPLYRGYQIGLQRGETFTACQCLGLACPMLFHCTILSEFEKKVRSIVETQLQLQGRAIHVQFTEPYWQHSLNLLGRSEDALELNGEAMNEND
;
A
#
# COMPACT_ATOMS: atom_id res chain seq x y z
N THR A 1 -9.87 -2.10 -18.26
CA THR A 1 -9.58 -2.58 -16.89
C THR A 1 -10.77 -3.30 -16.28
N LYS A 2 -11.96 -2.67 -16.17
CA LYS A 2 -13.19 -3.30 -15.66
C LYS A 2 -13.49 -4.70 -16.23
N LEU A 3 -13.49 -4.85 -17.56
CA LEU A 3 -13.73 -6.15 -18.21
C LEU A 3 -12.71 -7.24 -17.80
N ALA A 4 -11.43 -6.88 -17.65
CA ALA A 4 -10.38 -7.85 -17.31
C ALA A 4 -10.48 -8.30 -15.85
N THR A 5 -10.80 -7.37 -14.93
CA THR A 5 -11.07 -7.68 -13.52
C THR A 5 -12.34 -8.51 -13.37
N ASP A 6 -13.40 -8.16 -14.12
CA ASP A 6 -14.67 -8.89 -14.13
C ASP A 6 -14.48 -10.31 -14.68
N MET A 7 -13.70 -10.49 -15.74
CA MET A 7 -13.36 -11.82 -16.27
C MET A 7 -12.51 -12.64 -15.28
N ALA A 8 -11.49 -12.04 -14.66
CA ALA A 8 -10.66 -12.75 -13.67
C ALA A 8 -11.47 -13.22 -12.45
N SER A 9 -12.41 -12.39 -11.99
CA SER A 9 -13.36 -12.74 -10.92
C SER A 9 -14.31 -13.87 -11.36
N MET A 10 -14.83 -13.81 -12.58
CA MET A 10 -15.79 -14.79 -13.13
C MET A 10 -15.19 -16.19 -13.29
N PHE A 11 -13.90 -16.29 -13.64
CA PHE A 11 -13.21 -17.58 -13.82
C PHE A 11 -12.60 -18.14 -12.52
N SER A 12 -12.80 -17.49 -11.37
CA SER A 12 -12.17 -17.90 -10.11
C SER A 12 -10.66 -18.10 -10.27
N LEU A 13 -9.99 -17.15 -10.93
CA LEU A 13 -8.52 -17.12 -11.05
C LEU A 13 -7.93 -15.99 -10.18
N PRO A 14 -7.89 -16.19 -8.85
CA PRO A 14 -7.39 -15.21 -7.90
C PRO A 14 -6.03 -14.56 -8.14
N ALA A 15 -5.04 -15.36 -8.53
CA ALA A 15 -3.70 -14.89 -8.78
C ALA A 15 -3.69 -13.91 -9.97
N VAL A 16 -4.53 -14.20 -10.97
CA VAL A 16 -4.75 -13.36 -12.14
C VAL A 16 -5.46 -12.06 -11.75
N GLU A 17 -6.44 -12.10 -10.84
CA GLU A 17 -7.16 -10.90 -10.39
C GLU A 17 -6.24 -9.86 -9.74
N CYS A 18 -5.34 -10.30 -8.84
CA CYS A 18 -4.41 -9.40 -8.17
C CYS A 18 -3.37 -8.84 -9.15
N GLN A 19 -2.82 -9.68 -10.02
CA GLN A 19 -1.83 -9.28 -11.03
C GLN A 19 -2.44 -8.32 -12.06
N VAL A 20 -3.63 -8.64 -12.57
CA VAL A 20 -4.38 -7.76 -13.48
C VAL A 20 -4.68 -6.43 -12.82
N THR A 21 -5.05 -6.42 -11.54
CA THR A 21 -5.27 -5.19 -10.78
C THR A 21 -3.99 -4.37 -10.71
N PHE A 22 -2.86 -4.97 -10.31
CA PHE A 22 -1.57 -4.29 -10.28
C PHE A 22 -1.20 -3.71 -11.65
N PHE A 23 -1.13 -4.53 -12.71
CA PHE A 23 -0.72 -4.07 -14.04
C PHE A 23 -1.66 -3.00 -14.61
N SER A 24 -2.97 -3.15 -14.41
CA SER A 24 -3.97 -2.18 -14.86
C SER A 24 -3.79 -0.82 -14.21
N HIS A 25 -3.56 -0.82 -12.90
CA HIS A 25 -3.49 0.42 -12.12
C HIS A 25 -2.09 1.03 -12.10
N PHE A 26 -1.05 0.25 -12.39
CA PHE A 26 0.30 0.74 -12.56
C PHE A 26 0.52 1.37 -13.93
N MET A 27 0.16 0.65 -15.01
CA MET A 27 0.54 1.05 -16.37
C MET A 27 -0.44 2.05 -16.99
N SER A 28 -1.73 1.94 -16.67
CA SER A 28 -2.77 2.57 -17.46
C SER A 28 -3.57 3.60 -16.69
N GLN A 29 -4.00 3.29 -15.46
CA GLN A 29 -4.91 4.19 -14.75
C GLN A 29 -4.36 5.57 -14.37
N PRO A 30 -3.06 5.79 -14.07
CA PRO A 30 -2.56 7.12 -13.79
C PRO A 30 -2.74 8.11 -14.94
N TRP A 31 -2.95 7.59 -16.16
CA TRP A 31 -3.20 8.37 -17.37
C TRP A 31 -4.69 8.55 -17.70
N LEU A 32 -5.58 7.83 -17.01
CA LEU A 32 -7.01 7.75 -17.31
C LEU A 32 -7.89 8.29 -16.18
N GLU A 33 -7.41 8.22 -14.94
CA GLU A 33 -8.16 8.54 -13.73
C GLU A 33 -7.35 9.47 -12.82
N ARG A 34 -8.01 10.09 -11.84
CA ARG A 34 -7.30 10.94 -10.88
C ARG A 34 -6.42 10.06 -9.99
N TRP A 35 -5.28 10.63 -9.57
CA TRP A 35 -4.34 9.93 -8.68
C TRP A 35 -5.00 9.40 -7.39
N SER A 36 -5.94 10.17 -6.83
CA SER A 36 -6.72 9.78 -5.65
C SER A 36 -7.66 8.59 -5.88
N GLU A 37 -8.12 8.40 -7.12
CA GLU A 37 -9.04 7.32 -7.50
C GLU A 37 -8.29 5.99 -7.72
N CYS A 38 -7.00 6.06 -8.06
CA CYS A 38 -6.15 4.89 -8.29
C CYS A 38 -5.77 4.14 -7.00
N ALA A 39 -5.79 4.82 -5.85
CA ALA A 39 -5.33 4.26 -4.57
C ALA A 39 -6.23 3.14 -4.02
N ALA A 40 -7.55 3.30 -4.13
CA ALA A 40 -8.51 2.38 -3.53
C ALA A 40 -8.51 0.99 -4.21
N PRO A 41 -8.50 0.87 -5.55
CA PRO A 41 -8.38 -0.43 -6.20
C PRO A 41 -7.07 -1.16 -5.89
N LEU A 42 -5.95 -0.44 -5.83
CA LEU A 42 -4.65 -1.01 -5.44
C LEU A 42 -4.68 -1.51 -3.99
N TYR A 43 -5.24 -0.74 -3.07
CA TYR A 43 -5.39 -1.18 -1.67
C TYR A 43 -6.28 -2.43 -1.55
N ARG A 44 -7.34 -2.53 -2.37
CA ARG A 44 -8.17 -3.73 -2.46
C ARG A 44 -7.36 -4.92 -3.00
N GLY A 45 -6.52 -4.71 -4.02
CA GLY A 45 -5.61 -5.72 -4.56
C GLY A 45 -4.65 -6.26 -3.48
N TYR A 46 -4.10 -5.38 -2.65
CA TYR A 46 -3.32 -5.76 -1.47
C TYR A 46 -4.10 -6.67 -0.51
N GLN A 47 -5.32 -6.27 -0.11
CA GLN A 47 -6.15 -7.07 0.81
C GLN A 47 -6.49 -8.46 0.24
N ILE A 48 -6.86 -8.53 -1.04
CA ILE A 48 -7.12 -9.79 -1.74
C ILE A 48 -5.87 -10.66 -1.76
N GLY A 49 -4.72 -10.08 -2.11
CA GLY A 49 -3.45 -10.80 -2.15
C GLY A 49 -3.05 -11.36 -0.78
N LEU A 50 -3.22 -10.59 0.31
CA LEU A 50 -2.95 -11.08 1.66
C LEU A 50 -3.86 -12.25 2.06
N GLN A 51 -5.16 -12.14 1.81
CA GLN A 51 -6.15 -13.18 2.15
C GLN A 51 -5.84 -14.51 1.44
N ARG A 52 -5.23 -14.45 0.26
CA ARG A 52 -5.00 -15.60 -0.59
C ARG A 52 -3.56 -16.12 -0.57
N GLY A 53 -2.67 -15.49 0.22
CA GLY A 53 -1.26 -15.87 0.31
C GLY A 53 -0.39 -15.40 -0.86
N GLU A 54 -0.91 -14.55 -1.76
CA GLU A 54 -0.21 -13.96 -2.90
C GLU A 54 0.64 -12.75 -2.43
N THR A 55 1.62 -13.02 -1.58
CA THR A 55 2.40 -11.99 -0.88
C THR A 55 3.13 -11.04 -1.82
N PHE A 56 3.77 -11.55 -2.87
CA PHE A 56 4.50 -10.72 -3.83
C PHE A 56 3.60 -9.68 -4.51
N THR A 57 2.46 -10.12 -5.07
CA THR A 57 1.52 -9.21 -5.73
C THR A 57 0.85 -8.27 -4.74
N ALA A 58 0.60 -8.72 -3.51
CA ALA A 58 0.11 -7.87 -2.43
C ALA A 58 1.14 -6.76 -2.08
N CYS A 59 2.44 -7.06 -2.01
CA CYS A 59 3.50 -6.06 -1.83
C CYS A 59 3.44 -5.01 -2.94
N GLN A 60 3.37 -5.45 -4.19
CA GLN A 60 3.35 -4.54 -5.34
C GLN A 60 2.15 -3.60 -5.32
N CYS A 61 0.96 -4.12 -5.00
CA CYS A 61 -0.24 -3.31 -4.83
C CYS A 61 -0.09 -2.27 -3.71
N LEU A 62 0.45 -2.68 -2.56
CA LEU A 62 0.65 -1.77 -1.43
C LEU A 62 1.72 -0.72 -1.69
N GLY A 63 2.84 -1.09 -2.32
CA GLY A 63 3.93 -0.18 -2.67
C GLY A 63 3.48 0.95 -3.59
N LEU A 64 2.46 0.73 -4.42
CA LEU A 64 1.84 1.80 -5.21
C LEU A 64 0.72 2.52 -4.45
N ALA A 65 -0.11 1.80 -3.71
CA ALA A 65 -1.22 2.41 -2.96
C ALA A 65 -0.74 3.35 -1.87
N CYS A 66 0.35 3.01 -1.16
CA CYS A 66 0.86 3.76 -0.01
C CYS A 66 1.22 5.22 -0.36
N PRO A 67 2.10 5.52 -1.34
CA PRO A 67 2.37 6.89 -1.74
C PRO A 67 1.13 7.63 -2.26
N MET A 68 0.24 6.93 -2.98
CA MET A 68 -1.01 7.54 -3.45
C MET A 68 -1.90 7.97 -2.29
N LEU A 69 -2.07 7.11 -1.29
CA LEU A 69 -2.82 7.42 -0.09
C LEU A 69 -2.16 8.57 0.69
N PHE A 70 -0.84 8.53 0.86
CA PHE A 70 -0.08 9.57 1.55
C PHE A 70 -0.35 10.97 0.95
N HIS A 71 -0.32 11.09 -0.38
CA HIS A 71 -0.54 12.37 -1.04
C HIS A 71 -2.01 12.79 -1.20
N CYS A 72 -2.96 11.85 -1.11
CA CYS A 72 -4.37 12.11 -1.40
C CYS A 72 -5.32 11.99 -0.21
N THR A 73 -4.81 11.78 1.00
CA THR A 73 -5.63 11.68 2.21
C THR A 73 -5.18 12.66 3.28
N ILE A 74 -6.06 12.92 4.26
CA ILE A 74 -5.70 13.74 5.40
C ILE A 74 -4.59 13.00 6.17
N LEU A 75 -3.48 13.70 6.42
CA LEU A 75 -2.26 13.09 6.95
C LEU A 75 -2.48 12.32 8.27
N SER A 76 -3.35 12.82 9.16
CA SER A 76 -3.68 12.15 10.42
C SER A 76 -4.55 10.89 10.24
N GLU A 77 -5.33 10.80 9.16
CA GLU A 77 -6.09 9.61 8.78
C GLU A 77 -5.17 8.58 8.12
N PHE A 78 -4.26 9.06 7.26
CA PHE A 78 -3.21 8.25 6.67
C PHE A 78 -2.36 7.56 7.73
N GLU A 79 -1.86 8.33 8.71
CA GLU A 79 -1.01 7.83 9.79
C GLU A 79 -1.67 6.68 10.55
N LYS A 80 -2.94 6.84 10.97
CA LYS A 80 -3.71 5.79 11.65
C LYS A 80 -3.86 4.54 10.77
N LYS A 81 -4.14 4.73 9.48
CA LYS A 81 -4.34 3.63 8.54
C LYS A 81 -3.04 2.86 8.31
N VAL A 82 -1.93 3.56 8.09
CA VAL A 82 -0.64 2.93 7.80
C VAL A 82 -0.07 2.24 9.04
N ARG A 83 -0.24 2.82 10.24
CA ARG A 83 0.08 2.17 11.53
C ARG A 83 -0.61 0.82 11.65
N SER A 84 -1.94 0.77 11.44
CA SER A 84 -2.71 -0.47 11.50
C SER A 84 -2.25 -1.51 10.46
N ILE A 85 -1.86 -1.06 9.26
CA ILE A 85 -1.31 -1.93 8.22
C ILE A 85 0.03 -2.55 8.67
N VAL A 86 0.95 -1.73 9.18
CA VAL A 86 2.27 -2.18 9.67
C VAL A 86 2.11 -3.15 10.83
N GLU A 87 1.29 -2.82 11.82
CA GLU A 87 0.99 -3.71 12.96
C GLU A 87 0.46 -5.08 12.49
N THR A 88 -0.46 -5.08 11.52
CA THR A 88 -0.99 -6.32 10.93
C THR A 88 0.10 -7.11 10.20
N GLN A 89 1.01 -6.44 9.50
CA GLN A 89 2.09 -7.08 8.75
C GLN A 89 3.16 -7.67 9.67
N LEU A 90 3.50 -6.99 10.76
CA LEU A 90 4.46 -7.48 11.76
C LEU A 90 3.98 -8.78 12.42
N GLN A 91 2.67 -8.98 12.53
CA GLN A 91 2.09 -10.23 13.04
C GLN A 91 2.15 -11.39 12.05
N LEU A 92 2.44 -11.14 10.77
CA LEU A 92 2.47 -12.15 9.72
C LEU A 92 3.92 -12.58 9.45
N GLN A 93 4.26 -13.83 9.82
CA GLN A 93 5.61 -14.39 9.66
C GLN A 93 6.14 -14.23 8.22
N GLY A 94 7.38 -13.74 8.08
CA GLY A 94 8.10 -13.66 6.81
C GLY A 94 7.75 -12.48 5.90
N ARG A 95 7.06 -11.44 6.40
CA ARG A 95 6.53 -10.31 5.61
C ARG A 95 7.29 -8.99 5.74
N ALA A 96 8.56 -9.02 6.15
CA ALA A 96 9.43 -7.84 6.29
C ALA A 96 9.46 -6.92 5.06
N ILE A 97 9.33 -7.48 3.84
CA ILE A 97 9.28 -6.71 2.59
C ILE A 97 8.06 -5.79 2.53
N HIS A 98 6.90 -6.21 3.07
CA HIS A 98 5.68 -5.39 3.03
C HIS A 98 5.83 -4.13 3.88
N VAL A 99 6.48 -4.29 5.02
CA VAL A 99 6.68 -3.27 6.04
C VAL A 99 7.60 -2.17 5.51
N GLN A 100 8.66 -2.53 4.78
CA GLN A 100 9.59 -1.60 4.12
C GLN A 100 8.94 -0.61 3.14
N PHE A 101 7.81 -0.97 2.51
CA PHE A 101 7.11 -0.06 1.59
C PHE A 101 6.21 0.96 2.31
N THR A 102 5.93 0.74 3.59
CA THR A 102 4.99 1.56 4.38
C THR A 102 5.67 2.35 5.49
N GLU A 103 6.74 1.82 6.08
CA GLU A 103 7.50 2.45 7.17
C GLU A 103 8.00 3.87 6.83
N PRO A 104 8.61 4.12 5.65
CA PRO A 104 9.09 5.47 5.32
C PRO A 104 7.94 6.49 5.31
N TYR A 105 6.79 6.12 4.76
CA TYR A 105 5.62 7.00 4.71
C TYR A 105 4.96 7.18 6.07
N TRP A 106 4.98 6.13 6.91
CA TRP A 106 4.52 6.25 8.28
C TRP A 106 5.40 7.20 9.09
N GLN A 107 6.72 7.00 9.09
CA GLN A 107 7.66 7.90 9.77
C GLN A 107 7.55 9.32 9.24
N HIS A 108 7.48 9.49 7.91
CA HIS A 108 7.30 10.81 7.31
C HIS A 108 5.98 11.48 7.73
N SER A 109 4.90 10.71 7.90
CA SER A 109 3.64 11.25 8.43
C SER A 109 3.76 11.70 9.89
N LEU A 110 4.53 11.00 10.72
CA LEU A 110 4.81 11.40 12.10
C LEU A 110 5.62 12.70 12.14
N ASN A 111 6.64 12.81 11.30
CA ASN A 111 7.47 14.01 11.16
C ASN A 111 6.61 15.23 10.80
N LEU A 112 5.80 15.11 9.75
CA LEU A 112 4.93 16.20 9.27
C LEU A 112 3.81 16.56 10.24
N LEU A 113 3.37 15.63 11.08
CA LEU A 113 2.41 15.90 12.16
C LEU A 113 3.06 16.52 13.42
N GLY A 114 4.38 16.70 13.43
CA GLY A 114 5.13 17.19 14.59
C GLY A 114 5.15 16.19 15.76
N ARG A 115 5.07 14.90 15.46
CA ARG A 115 5.05 13.80 16.44
C ARG A 115 6.37 13.03 16.51
N SER A 116 7.32 13.34 15.63
CA SER A 116 8.68 12.79 15.69
C SER A 116 9.60 13.71 16.50
N GLU A 117 10.56 13.11 17.18
CA GLU A 117 11.63 13.84 17.89
C GLU A 117 12.54 14.57 16.88
N ASP A 118 12.87 13.90 15.77
CA ASP A 118 13.53 14.50 14.61
C ASP A 118 12.55 14.56 13.44
N ALA A 119 12.18 15.77 13.04
CA ALA A 119 11.25 15.99 11.93
C ALA A 119 11.93 15.96 10.55
N LEU A 120 13.26 16.06 10.50
CA LEU A 120 14.04 16.17 9.25
C LEU A 120 14.55 14.81 8.77
N GLU A 121 14.71 13.86 9.68
CA GLU A 121 15.22 12.52 9.38
C GLU A 121 14.12 11.45 9.49
N LEU A 122 14.28 10.34 8.75
CA LEU A 122 13.41 9.16 8.89
C LEU A 122 13.90 8.26 10.03
N ASN A 123 14.04 8.85 11.21
CA ASN A 123 14.48 8.20 12.44
C ASN A 123 13.43 8.38 13.54
N GLY A 124 12.87 7.29 14.07
CA GLY A 124 11.82 7.35 15.07
C GLY A 124 11.00 6.06 15.25
N GLU A 125 9.74 6.23 15.69
CA GLU A 125 8.82 5.14 16.05
C GLU A 125 8.62 4.11 14.93
N ALA A 126 8.55 4.57 13.69
CA ALA A 126 8.14 3.77 12.55
C ALA A 126 9.31 3.23 11.72
N MET A 127 10.44 3.94 11.71
CA MET A 127 11.62 3.59 10.91
C MET A 127 12.86 4.25 11.51
N ASN A 128 13.99 3.57 11.42
CA ASN A 128 15.31 4.19 11.54
C ASN A 128 16.07 3.94 10.23
N GLU A 129 16.38 5.01 9.50
CA GLU A 129 17.12 4.92 8.23
C GLU A 129 18.57 4.43 8.43
N ASN A 130 19.12 4.64 9.63
CA ASN A 130 20.50 4.31 9.97
C ASN A 130 20.69 2.88 10.53
N ASP A 131 19.62 2.10 10.69
CA ASP A 131 19.64 0.70 11.18
C ASP A 131 19.73 -0.31 10.02
#